data_AF-A0A557SWW0-F1
#
_entry.id   AF-A0A557SWW0-F1
#
_cell.length_a   1.000
_cell.length_b   1.000
_cell.length_c   1.000
_cell.angle_alpha   90.00
_cell.angle_beta   90.00
_cell.angle_gamma   90.00
#
_symmetry.space_group_name_H-M   'P 1'
#
loop_
_entity.id
_entity.type
_entity.pdbx_description
1 polymer ?
#
loop_
_entity_poly.entity_id
_entity_poly.type
_entity_poly.pdbx_seq_one_letter_code
_entity_poly.pdbx_strand_id
1 'polypeptide(L)'
;MSTSTQNEPSKDYAQILENKDEQKKLGSIKHSKFTELIGWLQNWGYNVVDKSKSVKTPGIEFQAEITPQVPYSSGLSTPLYLEFQDDLSDGIILRTTYELDKNIEIHLNTQTRAREIELTYIEINQLVLPMKVSLIRDHPFIKLYKVVFTDRLDKQYFLECMIDLMNSMSLITGKWDEKYYSVPPKETIAKKEKKIDDLELEEILNG
;
A
#
# COMPACT_ATOMS: atom_id res chain seq x y z
N MET A 1 -44.49 -26.18 -52.51
CA MET A 1 -44.93 -25.59 -51.22
C MET A 1 -43.68 -25.11 -50.51
N SER A 2 -43.54 -23.81 -50.30
CA SER A 2 -42.40 -23.21 -49.59
C SER A 2 -42.73 -23.11 -48.11
N THR A 3 -42.01 -23.83 -47.25
CA THR A 3 -42.12 -23.66 -45.80
C THR A 3 -41.10 -22.60 -45.37
N SER A 4 -41.60 -21.42 -45.01
CA SER A 4 -40.83 -20.35 -44.37
C SER A 4 -40.62 -20.70 -42.90
N THR A 5 -39.40 -21.05 -42.52
CA THR A 5 -39.00 -21.09 -41.11
C THR A 5 -38.73 -19.65 -40.67
N GLN A 6 -39.59 -19.11 -39.80
CA GLN A 6 -39.29 -17.86 -39.10
C GLN A 6 -38.09 -18.13 -38.18
N ASN A 7 -36.97 -17.45 -38.45
CA ASN A 7 -35.84 -17.39 -37.53
C ASN A 7 -36.28 -16.57 -36.31
N GLU A 8 -36.59 -17.25 -35.21
CA GLU A 8 -36.56 -16.63 -33.89
C GLU A 8 -35.12 -16.13 -33.64
N PRO A 9 -34.92 -14.86 -33.22
CA PRO A 9 -33.60 -14.38 -32.86
C PRO A 9 -33.08 -15.20 -31.68
N SER A 10 -31.88 -15.77 -31.85
CA SER A 10 -31.29 -16.69 -30.87
C SER A 10 -31.12 -16.01 -29.51
N LYS A 11 -31.48 -16.75 -28.45
CA LYS A 11 -31.35 -16.34 -27.04
C LYS A 11 -29.95 -15.83 -26.68
N ASP A 12 -28.91 -16.24 -27.42
CA ASP A 12 -27.53 -15.77 -27.26
C ASP A 12 -27.36 -14.28 -27.56
N TYR A 13 -28.02 -13.72 -28.58
CA TYR A 13 -27.87 -12.28 -28.87
C TYR A 13 -28.56 -11.41 -27.81
N ALA A 14 -29.70 -11.85 -27.29
CA ALA A 14 -30.41 -11.16 -26.22
C ALA A 14 -29.59 -11.17 -24.90
N GLN A 15 -29.01 -12.31 -24.53
CA GLN A 15 -28.13 -12.41 -23.34
C GLN A 15 -26.85 -11.58 -23.48
N ILE A 16 -26.25 -11.48 -24.67
CA ILE A 16 -25.06 -10.64 -24.90
C ILE A 16 -25.40 -9.15 -24.82
N LEU A 17 -26.58 -8.75 -25.29
CA LEU A 17 -27.08 -7.37 -25.20
C LEU A 17 -27.43 -6.99 -23.75
N GLU A 18 -28.14 -7.86 -23.02
CA GLU A 18 -28.44 -7.67 -21.59
C GLU A 18 -27.15 -7.54 -20.76
N ASN A 19 -26.17 -8.42 -20.97
CA ASN A 19 -24.89 -8.34 -20.28
C ASN A 19 -24.12 -7.03 -20.57
N LYS A 20 -24.21 -6.49 -21.79
CA LYS A 20 -23.56 -5.22 -22.14
C LYS A 20 -24.23 -4.02 -21.50
N ASP A 21 -25.56 -4.02 -21.41
CA ASP A 21 -26.31 -2.94 -20.79
C ASP A 21 -26.19 -2.97 -19.26
N GLU A 22 -26.14 -4.17 -18.66
CA GLU A 22 -25.82 -4.36 -17.24
C GLU A 22 -24.41 -3.89 -16.90
N GLN A 23 -23.40 -4.25 -17.71
CA GLN A 23 -22.02 -3.77 -17.52
C GLN A 23 -21.90 -2.25 -17.63
N LYS A 24 -22.57 -1.62 -18.61
CA LYS A 24 -22.60 -0.16 -18.72
C LYS A 24 -23.26 0.49 -17.51
N LYS A 25 -24.37 -0.08 -17.03
CA LYS A 25 -25.09 0.40 -15.85
C LYS A 25 -24.21 0.28 -14.60
N LEU A 26 -23.55 -0.87 -14.41
CA LEU A 26 -22.62 -1.10 -13.31
C LEU A 26 -21.45 -0.09 -13.33
N GLY A 27 -20.84 0.11 -14.50
CA GLY A 27 -19.76 1.10 -14.67
C GLY A 27 -20.21 2.53 -14.32
N SER A 28 -21.43 2.91 -14.69
CA SER A 28 -21.99 4.23 -14.33
C SER A 28 -22.20 4.39 -12.82
N ILE A 29 -22.64 3.33 -12.13
CA ILE A 29 -22.83 3.32 -10.67
C ILE A 29 -21.48 3.43 -9.97
N LYS A 30 -20.49 2.63 -10.38
CA LYS A 30 -19.12 2.68 -9.83
C LYS A 30 -18.50 4.07 -10.03
N HIS A 31 -18.62 4.66 -11.21
CA HIS A 31 -18.12 6.02 -11.46
C HIS A 31 -18.80 7.07 -10.58
N SER A 32 -20.13 7.00 -10.43
CA SER A 32 -20.87 7.91 -9.55
C SER A 32 -20.42 7.77 -8.10
N LYS A 33 -20.24 6.54 -7.62
CA LYS A 33 -19.80 6.25 -6.27
C LYS A 33 -18.35 6.69 -6.05
N PHE A 34 -17.47 6.43 -7.01
CA PHE A 34 -16.09 6.90 -7.00
C PHE A 34 -16.00 8.42 -6.84
N THR A 35 -16.78 9.15 -7.63
CA THR A 35 -16.84 10.62 -7.56
C THR A 35 -17.36 11.10 -6.20
N GLU A 36 -18.40 10.44 -5.66
CA GLU A 36 -18.94 10.73 -4.33
C GLU A 36 -17.87 10.58 -3.24
N LEU A 37 -17.16 9.45 -3.23
CA LEU A 37 -16.14 9.14 -2.22
C LEU A 37 -14.95 10.09 -2.28
N ILE A 38 -14.49 10.45 -3.49
CA ILE A 38 -13.48 11.50 -3.68
C ILE A 38 -13.98 12.82 -3.09
N GLY A 39 -15.23 13.19 -3.36
CA GLY A 39 -15.83 14.40 -2.81
C GLY A 39 -15.86 14.39 -1.28
N TRP A 40 -16.13 13.25 -0.64
CA TRP A 40 -16.05 13.13 0.81
C TRP A 40 -14.63 13.34 1.33
N LEU A 41 -13.63 12.70 0.72
CA LEU A 41 -12.22 12.84 1.09
C LEU A 41 -11.75 14.29 0.97
N GLN A 42 -12.06 14.95 -0.14
CA GLN A 42 -11.70 16.36 -0.35
C GLN A 42 -12.36 17.29 0.67
N ASN A 43 -13.63 17.04 1.02
CA ASN A 43 -14.33 17.80 2.06
C ASN A 43 -13.72 17.60 3.46
N TRP A 44 -13.04 16.49 3.70
CA TRP A 44 -12.30 16.23 4.93
C TRP A 44 -10.87 16.79 4.92
N GLY A 45 -10.45 17.43 3.83
CA GLY A 45 -9.14 18.07 3.70
C GLY A 45 -8.05 17.17 3.12
N TYR A 46 -8.39 15.97 2.64
CA TYR A 46 -7.45 15.16 1.87
C TYR A 46 -7.28 15.74 0.47
N ASN A 47 -6.04 15.80 -0.01
CA ASN A 47 -5.79 16.04 -1.42
C ASN A 47 -5.86 14.71 -2.17
N VAL A 48 -6.72 14.66 -3.20
CA VAL A 48 -7.06 13.44 -3.92
C VAL A 48 -6.82 13.65 -5.41
N VAL A 49 -6.01 12.78 -6.01
CA VAL A 49 -5.69 12.82 -7.43
C VAL A 49 -6.33 11.62 -8.11
N ASP A 50 -7.24 11.87 -9.05
CA ASP A 50 -7.80 10.82 -9.91
C ASP A 50 -6.71 10.30 -10.87
N LYS A 51 -6.40 9.01 -10.74
CA LYS A 51 -5.40 8.28 -11.53
C LYS A 51 -6.04 7.33 -12.53
N SER A 52 -7.36 7.29 -12.65
CA SER A 52 -8.09 6.30 -13.49
C SER A 52 -7.65 6.31 -14.95
N LYS A 53 -7.22 7.46 -15.49
CA LYS A 53 -6.70 7.57 -16.87
C LYS A 53 -5.22 7.20 -17.01
N SER A 54 -4.48 7.19 -15.91
CA SER A 54 -3.03 6.95 -15.86
C SER A 54 -2.66 5.55 -15.37
N VAL A 55 -3.58 4.89 -14.65
CA VAL A 55 -3.38 3.54 -14.15
C VAL A 55 -3.31 2.56 -15.32
N LYS A 56 -2.30 1.69 -15.32
CA LYS A 56 -2.12 0.63 -16.33
C LYS A 56 -2.27 -0.77 -15.75
N THR A 57 -2.65 -0.85 -14.48
CA THR A 57 -2.79 -2.13 -13.76
C THR A 57 -4.03 -2.85 -14.27
N PRO A 58 -3.90 -4.07 -14.82
CA PRO A 58 -5.05 -4.88 -15.18
C PRO A 58 -5.97 -5.09 -13.97
N GLY A 59 -7.27 -5.05 -14.21
CA GLY A 59 -8.29 -5.26 -13.18
C GLY A 59 -8.72 -4.02 -12.41
N ILE A 60 -8.07 -2.86 -12.59
CA ILE A 60 -8.46 -1.60 -11.92
C ILE A 60 -9.23 -0.71 -12.89
N GLU A 61 -10.50 -0.42 -12.57
CA GLU A 61 -11.38 0.44 -13.37
C GLU A 61 -11.22 1.92 -13.00
N PHE A 62 -11.24 2.21 -11.70
CA PHE A 62 -11.08 3.57 -11.17
C PHE A 62 -10.07 3.56 -10.02
N GLN A 63 -9.22 4.59 -9.95
CA GLN A 63 -8.21 4.72 -8.91
C GLN A 63 -8.03 6.18 -8.52
N ALA A 64 -8.04 6.45 -7.22
CA ALA A 64 -7.68 7.73 -6.65
C ALA A 64 -6.48 7.58 -5.71
N GLU A 65 -5.49 8.44 -5.86
CA GLU A 65 -4.37 8.58 -4.92
C GLU A 65 -4.73 9.62 -3.86
N ILE A 66 -4.54 9.28 -2.59
CA ILE A 66 -4.97 10.08 -1.42
C ILE A 66 -3.74 10.58 -0.66
N THR A 67 -3.75 11.86 -0.33
CA THR A 67 -2.72 12.56 0.47
C THR A 67 -3.39 13.41 1.57
N PRO A 68 -2.77 13.62 2.76
CA PRO A 68 -1.39 13.29 3.10
C PRO A 68 -1.16 11.79 3.31
N GLN A 69 0.03 11.35 2.95
CA GLN A 69 0.52 10.01 3.23
C GLN A 69 1.18 10.00 4.61
N VAL A 70 1.20 8.84 5.29
CA VAL A 70 1.95 8.70 6.55
C VAL A 70 3.43 8.56 6.20
N PRO A 71 4.30 9.52 6.56
CA PRO A 71 5.71 9.46 6.22
C PRO A 71 6.48 8.55 7.17
N TYR A 72 7.52 7.89 6.66
CA TYR A 72 8.60 7.30 7.44
C TYR A 72 9.46 8.39 8.08
N SER A 73 10.22 8.04 9.12
CA SER A 73 11.24 8.94 9.70
C SER A 73 12.31 9.37 8.67
N SER A 74 12.52 8.61 7.60
CA SER A 74 13.39 8.98 6.48
C SER A 74 12.82 10.07 5.55
N GLY A 75 11.56 10.47 5.74
CA GLY A 75 10.86 11.44 4.90
C GLY A 75 10.24 10.83 3.63
N LEU A 76 10.44 9.54 3.38
CA LEU A 76 9.67 8.79 2.38
C LEU A 76 8.22 8.63 2.84
N SER A 77 7.28 8.46 1.91
CA SER A 77 5.88 8.23 2.24
C SER A 77 5.25 7.22 1.29
N THR A 78 4.30 6.46 1.80
CA THR A 78 3.62 5.41 1.02
C THR A 78 2.27 5.89 0.52
N PRO A 79 2.00 5.82 -0.80
CA PRO A 79 0.73 6.25 -1.34
C PRO A 79 -0.43 5.40 -0.83
N LEU A 80 -1.54 6.08 -0.55
CA LEU A 80 -2.81 5.47 -0.20
C LEU A 80 -3.74 5.57 -1.42
N TYR A 81 -4.37 4.46 -1.76
CA TYR A 81 -5.25 4.36 -2.92
C TYR A 81 -6.66 3.95 -2.53
N LEU A 82 -7.64 4.54 -3.23
CA LEU A 82 -9.01 4.07 -3.33
C LEU A 82 -9.24 3.51 -4.73
N GLU A 83 -9.76 2.29 -4.82
CA GLU A 83 -9.87 1.54 -6.06
C GLU A 83 -11.24 0.90 -6.24
N PHE A 84 -11.74 0.96 -7.47
CA PHE A 84 -12.78 0.07 -7.97
C PHE A 84 -12.13 -0.91 -8.94
N GLN A 85 -12.36 -2.19 -8.72
CA GLN A 85 -11.82 -3.28 -9.56
C GLN A 85 -12.93 -3.87 -10.43
N ASP A 86 -12.56 -4.44 -11.58
CA ASP A 86 -13.52 -5.01 -12.54
C ASP A 86 -14.22 -6.26 -12.00
N ASP A 87 -13.49 -7.10 -11.28
CA ASP A 87 -13.96 -8.32 -10.62
C ASP A 87 -14.69 -8.08 -9.29
N LEU A 88 -14.67 -6.85 -8.76
CA LEU A 88 -15.39 -6.44 -7.56
C LEU A 88 -16.56 -5.52 -7.93
N SER A 89 -17.75 -6.11 -8.05
CA SER A 89 -18.95 -5.40 -8.48
C SER A 89 -19.59 -4.54 -7.39
N ASP A 90 -19.52 -4.99 -6.14
CA ASP A 90 -20.28 -4.47 -5.01
C ASP A 90 -19.41 -3.79 -3.95
N GLY A 91 -18.12 -3.54 -4.23
CA GLY A 91 -17.18 -3.04 -3.24
C GLY A 91 -16.11 -2.11 -3.81
N ILE A 92 -15.39 -1.51 -2.87
CA ILE A 92 -14.18 -0.75 -3.12
C ILE A 92 -13.02 -1.34 -2.34
N ILE A 93 -11.80 -1.03 -2.77
CA ILE A 93 -10.58 -1.38 -2.06
C ILE A 93 -9.88 -0.09 -1.64
N LEU A 94 -9.63 0.03 -0.34
CA LEU A 94 -8.67 0.98 0.21
C LEU A 94 -7.37 0.23 0.41
N ARG A 95 -6.25 0.68 -0.18
CA ARG A 95 -4.97 -0.02 -0.04
C ARG A 95 -3.76 0.89 -0.01
N THR A 96 -2.69 0.38 0.58
CA THR A 96 -1.35 0.97 0.47
C THR A 96 -0.31 -0.13 0.44
N THR A 97 0.84 0.17 -0.16
CA THR A 97 1.97 -0.73 -0.23
C THR A 97 3.17 -0.05 0.41
N TYR A 98 3.66 -0.65 1.49
CA TYR A 98 4.91 -0.32 2.13
C TYR A 98 6.03 -1.07 1.44
N GLU A 99 7.02 -0.36 0.94
CA GLU A 99 8.35 -0.92 0.68
C GLU A 99 9.17 -0.76 1.95
N LEU A 100 9.76 -1.84 2.45
CA LEU A 100 10.72 -1.76 3.56
C LEU A 100 11.80 -0.74 3.19
N ASP A 101 12.01 0.27 4.04
CA ASP A 101 13.02 1.29 3.77
C ASP A 101 14.39 0.63 3.60
N LYS A 102 15.05 0.89 2.47
CA LYS A 102 16.38 0.35 2.16
C LYS A 102 17.41 0.72 3.23
N ASN A 103 17.22 1.82 3.96
CA ASN A 103 18.04 2.18 5.10
C ASN A 103 17.88 1.19 6.27
N ILE A 104 16.66 0.72 6.53
CA ILE A 104 16.37 -0.36 7.49
C ILE A 104 17.00 -1.66 6.98
N GLU A 105 16.86 -1.95 5.69
CA GLU A 105 17.48 -3.11 5.08
C GLU A 105 19.00 -3.11 5.32
N ILE A 106 19.71 -2.02 5.00
CA ILE A 106 21.18 -1.90 5.18
C ILE A 106 21.63 -2.13 6.63
N HIS A 107 20.81 -1.76 7.62
CA HIS A 107 21.16 -1.84 9.04
C HIS A 107 21.00 -3.26 9.61
N LEU A 108 20.33 -4.18 8.89
CA LEU A 108 19.98 -5.50 9.41
C LEU A 108 20.93 -6.65 8.95
N ASN A 109 22.16 -6.40 8.50
CA ASN A 109 23.02 -7.31 7.72
C ASN A 109 23.58 -8.67 8.32
N THR A 110 22.85 -9.48 9.12
CA THR A 110 23.38 -10.77 9.68
C THR A 110 22.42 -11.98 9.58
N GLN A 111 22.80 -13.24 9.84
CA GLN A 111 21.86 -14.40 9.75
C GLN A 111 20.72 -14.36 10.80
N THR A 112 20.92 -13.66 11.91
CA THR A 112 19.90 -13.27 12.90
C THR A 112 18.77 -12.42 12.30
N ARG A 113 18.99 -11.80 11.12
CA ARG A 113 18.10 -10.90 10.37
C ARG A 113 16.80 -11.51 9.88
N ALA A 114 16.84 -12.71 9.29
CA ALA A 114 15.64 -13.32 8.74
C ALA A 114 14.62 -13.57 9.85
N ARG A 115 15.11 -14.04 11.01
CA ARG A 115 14.30 -14.22 12.21
C ARG A 115 13.76 -12.89 12.75
N GLU A 116 14.57 -11.84 12.83
CA GLU A 116 14.14 -10.53 13.33
C GLU A 116 13.10 -9.85 12.42
N ILE A 117 13.29 -9.95 11.11
CA ILE A 117 12.33 -9.45 10.12
C ILE A 117 11.02 -10.24 10.23
N GLU A 118 11.08 -11.57 10.30
CA GLU A 118 9.88 -12.41 10.50
C GLU A 118 9.16 -12.11 11.81
N LEU A 119 9.89 -11.93 12.92
CA LEU A 119 9.30 -11.54 14.20
C LEU A 119 8.62 -10.17 14.10
N THR A 120 9.23 -9.22 13.40
CA THR A 120 8.64 -7.89 13.19
C THR A 120 7.36 -7.98 12.35
N TYR A 121 7.35 -8.80 11.30
CA TYR A 121 6.13 -9.07 10.52
C TYR A 121 5.02 -9.70 11.39
N ILE A 122 5.37 -10.62 12.30
CA ILE A 122 4.41 -11.23 13.24
C ILE A 122 3.85 -10.17 14.19
N GLU A 123 4.69 -9.34 14.78
CA GLU A 123 4.29 -8.23 15.66
C GLU A 123 3.36 -7.25 14.93
N ILE A 124 3.74 -6.81 13.73
CA ILE A 124 2.89 -5.95 12.89
C ILE A 124 1.54 -6.61 12.64
N ASN A 125 1.52 -7.89 12.27
CA ASN A 125 0.29 -8.60 11.97
C ASN A 125 -0.63 -8.68 13.21
N GLN A 126 -0.08 -8.93 14.40
CA GLN A 126 -0.83 -8.94 15.65
C GLN A 126 -1.44 -7.59 16.01
N LEU A 127 -0.78 -6.48 15.63
CA LEU A 127 -1.24 -5.12 15.87
C LEU A 127 -2.28 -4.64 14.85
N VAL A 128 -2.16 -5.05 13.58
CA VAL A 128 -3.04 -4.64 12.48
C VAL A 128 -4.35 -5.44 12.47
N LEU A 129 -4.30 -6.74 12.81
CA LEU A 129 -5.47 -7.63 12.73
C LEU A 129 -6.71 -7.09 13.49
N PRO A 130 -6.61 -6.52 14.71
CA PRO A 130 -7.75 -5.95 15.42
C PRO A 130 -8.41 -4.76 14.71
N MET A 131 -7.69 -4.06 13.82
CA MET A 131 -8.20 -2.92 13.05
C MET A 131 -9.04 -3.34 11.84
N LYS A 132 -9.29 -4.65 11.66
CA LYS A 132 -10.04 -5.19 10.52
C LYS A 132 -9.46 -4.70 9.18
N VAL A 133 -8.13 -4.67 9.11
CA VAL A 133 -7.36 -4.40 7.89
C VAL A 133 -6.60 -5.67 7.56
N SER A 134 -6.65 -6.06 6.29
CA SER A 134 -5.95 -7.23 5.80
C SER A 134 -4.51 -6.87 5.46
N LEU A 135 -3.60 -7.80 5.75
CA LEU A 135 -2.17 -7.64 5.53
C LEU A 135 -1.66 -8.80 4.66
N ILE A 136 -1.04 -8.48 3.54
CA ILE A 136 -0.27 -9.45 2.73
C ILE A 136 1.21 -9.16 2.94
N ARG A 137 1.93 -10.17 3.43
CA ARG A 137 3.39 -10.17 3.59
C ARG A 137 4.01 -10.64 2.28
N ASP A 138 4.79 -9.78 1.66
CA ASP A 138 5.41 -10.04 0.35
C ASP A 138 6.79 -9.38 0.32
N HIS A 139 7.73 -9.91 1.11
CA HIS A 139 9.03 -9.30 1.34
C HIS A 139 9.72 -8.86 0.03
N PRO A 140 10.21 -7.61 -0.10
CA PRO A 140 10.38 -6.58 0.94
C PRO A 140 9.15 -5.69 1.20
N PHE A 141 7.96 -6.07 0.73
CA PHE A 141 6.75 -5.28 0.83
C PHE A 141 5.81 -5.73 1.95
N ILE A 142 5.05 -4.78 2.50
CA ILE A 142 3.80 -5.03 3.21
C ILE A 142 2.68 -4.36 2.43
N LYS A 143 1.69 -5.15 2.02
CA LYS A 143 0.47 -4.62 1.41
C LYS A 143 -0.62 -4.60 2.46
N LEU A 144 -1.15 -3.42 2.74
CA LEU A 144 -2.36 -3.25 3.55
C LEU A 144 -3.53 -3.01 2.62
N TYR A 145 -4.65 -3.67 2.90
CA TYR A 145 -5.88 -3.41 2.18
C TYR A 145 -7.12 -3.65 3.04
N LYS A 146 -8.19 -2.94 2.71
CA LYS A 146 -9.52 -3.08 3.30
C LYS A 146 -10.54 -3.07 2.17
N VAL A 147 -11.33 -4.14 2.10
CA VAL A 147 -12.48 -4.22 1.18
C VAL A 147 -13.68 -3.60 1.88
N VAL A 148 -14.38 -2.67 1.22
CA VAL A 148 -15.56 -1.99 1.76
C VAL A 148 -16.72 -2.19 0.81
N PHE A 149 -17.76 -2.90 1.26
CA PHE A 149 -18.96 -3.15 0.46
C PHE A 149 -19.85 -1.91 0.37
N THR A 150 -20.36 -1.64 -0.84
CA THR A 150 -21.13 -0.44 -1.17
C THR A 150 -22.57 -0.49 -0.67
N ASP A 151 -23.16 -1.68 -0.50
CA ASP A 151 -24.55 -1.89 -0.07
C ASP A 151 -24.92 -1.23 1.28
N ARG A 152 -23.92 -0.92 2.12
CA ARG A 152 -24.08 -0.24 3.41
C ARG A 152 -23.07 0.89 3.61
N LEU A 153 -22.52 1.41 2.52
CA LEU A 153 -21.49 2.44 2.59
C LEU A 153 -22.11 3.81 2.82
N ASP A 154 -22.08 4.26 4.07
CA ASP A 154 -22.34 5.64 4.45
C ASP A 154 -21.03 6.41 4.72
N LYS A 155 -21.17 7.72 4.92
CA LYS A 155 -20.05 8.63 5.13
C LYS A 155 -19.29 8.37 6.43
N GLN A 156 -19.96 7.94 7.49
CA GLN A 156 -19.32 7.64 8.77
C GLN A 156 -18.52 6.35 8.67
N TYR A 157 -19.14 5.29 8.15
CA TYR A 157 -18.48 4.00 7.96
C TYR A 157 -17.27 4.10 7.03
N PHE A 158 -17.37 4.91 5.97
CA PHE A 158 -16.23 5.18 5.09
C PHE A 158 -15.08 5.89 5.82
N LEU A 159 -15.38 6.88 6.68
CA LEU A 159 -14.38 7.56 7.49
C LEU A 159 -13.70 6.60 8.48
N GLU A 160 -14.48 5.74 9.14
CA GLU A 160 -13.95 4.71 10.04
C GLU A 160 -12.99 3.77 9.30
N CYS A 161 -13.33 3.34 8.08
CA CYS A 161 -12.46 2.52 7.25
C CYS A 161 -11.13 3.22 6.90
N MET A 162 -11.19 4.53 6.59
CA MET A 162 -9.99 5.35 6.34
C MET A 162 -9.12 5.47 7.59
N ILE A 163 -9.73 5.70 8.76
CA ILE A 163 -9.03 5.81 10.05
C ILE A 163 -8.36 4.48 10.42
N ASP A 164 -9.05 3.34 10.29
CA ASP A 164 -8.49 2.02 10.54
C ASP A 164 -7.23 1.77 9.71
N LEU A 165 -7.28 2.15 8.42
CA LEU A 165 -6.16 1.99 7.51
C LEU A 165 -5.02 2.94 7.86
N MET A 166 -5.30 4.22 8.11
CA MET A 166 -4.28 5.21 8.52
C MET A 166 -3.62 4.88 9.87
N ASN A 167 -4.36 4.30 10.81
CA ASN A 167 -3.81 3.81 12.07
C ASN A 167 -2.91 2.60 11.85
N SER A 168 -3.33 1.65 11.01
CA SER A 168 -2.52 0.49 10.62
C SER A 168 -1.22 0.94 9.93
N MET A 169 -1.32 1.93 9.05
CA MET A 169 -0.22 2.59 8.38
C MET A 169 0.79 3.17 9.40
N SER A 170 0.30 3.94 10.37
CA SER A 170 1.12 4.57 11.41
C SER A 170 1.83 3.55 12.30
N LEU A 171 1.16 2.43 12.62
CA LEU A 171 1.77 1.34 13.40
C LEU A 171 2.90 0.64 12.66
N ILE A 172 2.73 0.36 11.37
CA ILE A 172 3.78 -0.24 10.54
C ILE A 172 4.99 0.68 10.50
N THR A 173 4.79 1.96 10.19
CA THR A 173 5.87 2.94 10.15
C THR A 173 6.58 3.04 11.50
N GLY A 174 5.83 3.17 12.60
CA GLY A 174 6.42 3.26 13.94
C GLY A 174 7.22 2.02 14.33
N LYS A 175 6.76 0.82 13.96
CA LYS A 175 7.50 -0.43 14.20
C LYS A 175 8.77 -0.52 13.39
N TRP A 176 8.74 -0.04 12.16
CA TRP A 176 9.94 0.03 11.32
C TRP A 176 10.96 1.04 11.84
N ASP A 177 10.50 2.21 12.26
CA ASP A 177 11.35 3.23 12.87
C ASP A 177 11.95 2.72 14.20
N GLU A 178 11.17 2.03 15.04
CA GLU A 178 11.68 1.39 16.27
C GLU A 178 12.83 0.44 15.96
N LYS A 179 12.70 -0.40 14.92
CA LYS A 179 13.78 -1.31 14.50
C LYS A 179 14.98 -0.54 13.97
N TYR A 180 14.77 0.50 13.16
CA TYR A 180 15.84 1.36 12.66
C TYR A 180 16.69 1.95 13.79
N TYR A 181 16.05 2.54 14.81
CA TYR A 181 16.74 3.18 15.93
C TYR A 181 17.23 2.22 17.02
N SER A 182 16.73 0.98 17.05
CA SER A 182 17.23 -0.06 17.98
C SER A 182 18.63 -0.57 17.63
N VAL A 183 19.08 -0.37 16.39
CA VAL A 183 20.42 -0.75 15.95
C VAL A 183 21.39 0.38 16.30
N PRO A 184 22.38 0.16 17.20
CA PRO A 184 23.38 1.17 17.48
C PRO A 184 24.11 1.53 16.17
N PRO A 185 24.42 2.82 15.93
CA PRO A 185 25.22 3.21 14.79
C PRO A 185 26.46 2.32 14.74
N LYS A 186 26.82 1.78 13.57
CA LYS A 186 28.12 1.13 13.42
C LYS A 186 29.14 2.15 13.91
N GLU A 187 29.85 1.84 15.00
CA GLU A 187 31.03 2.60 15.37
C GLU A 187 31.87 2.62 14.10
N THR A 188 31.99 3.80 13.49
CA THR A 188 33.06 4.06 12.54
C THR A 188 34.28 3.70 13.35
N ILE A 189 34.90 2.56 13.05
CA ILE A 189 36.19 2.21 13.61
C ILE A 189 37.07 3.38 13.20
N ALA A 190 37.19 4.36 14.09
CA ALA A 190 38.20 5.38 14.04
C ALA A 190 39.46 4.55 13.91
N LYS A 191 40.09 4.64 12.73
CA LYS A 191 41.30 3.93 12.39
C LYS A 191 42.15 3.91 13.66
N LYS A 192 42.36 2.72 14.23
CA LYS A 192 43.39 2.47 15.23
C LYS A 192 44.57 3.32 14.80
N GLU A 193 44.93 4.27 15.64
CA GLU A 193 46.15 5.05 15.48
C GLU A 193 47.23 4.08 15.04
N LYS A 194 47.73 4.26 13.81
CA LYS A 194 49.02 3.70 13.46
C LYS A 194 49.96 4.36 14.46
N LYS A 195 50.34 3.63 15.51
CA LYS A 195 51.64 3.85 16.14
C LYS A 195 52.64 3.78 14.99
N ILE A 196 53.15 4.95 14.63
CA ILE A 196 54.32 5.06 13.80
C ILE A 196 55.45 4.56 14.70
N ASP A 197 55.82 3.29 14.56
CA ASP A 197 57.15 2.81 14.99
C ASP A 197 58.14 3.27 13.90
N ASP A 198 58.38 4.57 13.79
CA ASP A 198 59.57 5.09 13.11
C ASP A 198 60.64 5.28 14.17
N LEU A 199 61.45 4.23 14.35
CA LEU A 199 62.70 4.29 15.14
C LEU A 199 63.64 5.40 14.65
N GLU A 200 63.50 5.87 13.40
CA GLU A 200 64.27 6.99 12.86
C GLU A 200 63.87 8.36 13.46
N LEU A 201 62.66 8.52 14.01
CA LEU A 201 62.19 9.79 14.58
C LEU A 201 62.61 9.97 16.05
N GLU A 202 62.89 8.90 16.78
CA GLU A 202 63.40 8.97 18.16
C GLU A 202 64.89 9.34 18.22
N GLU A 203 65.70 8.97 17.22
CA GLU A 203 67.12 9.34 17.18
C GLU A 203 67.34 10.84 16.87
N ILE A 204 66.45 11.48 16.10
CA ILE A 204 66.55 12.90 15.77
C ILE A 204 66.16 13.81 16.95
N LEU A 205 65.29 13.33 17.85
CA LEU A 205 64.80 14.12 18.98
C LEU A 205 65.64 14.00 20.26
N ASN A 206 66.50 12.98 20.36
CA ASN A 206 67.36 12.73 21.53
C ASN A 206 68.86 12.88 21.24
N GLY A 207 69.23 13.39 20.06
CA GLY A 207 70.62 13.71 19.65
C GLY A 207 70.96 15.18 19.81
#